data_AF-A0A2K4G2U6-F1
#
_entry.id   AF-A0A2K4G2U6-F1
#
_cell.length_a   1.000
_cell.length_b   1.000
_cell.length_c   1.000
_cell.angle_alpha   90.00
_cell.angle_beta   90.00
_cell.angle_gamma   90.00
#
_symmetry.space_group_name_H-M   'P 1'
#
loop_
_entity.id
_entity.type
_entity.pdbx_description
1 polymer ?
#
loop_
_entity_poly.entity_id
_entity_poly.type
_entity_poly.pdbx_seq_one_letter_code
_entity_poly.pdbx_strand_id
1 'polypeptide(L)'
;MNLNNQPTIDELARMFAAHKDSHDSHILWIAESGQVHIDCLSPHAHEAEFELNKRDLRARLKMYRRGQGYVGKKAAADKDFVGRVLATLTQEWQNLQSRPDVSVIDRYC
;
A
#
# COMPACT_ATOMS: atom_id res chain seq x y z
N MET A 1 -5.24 -8.29 -2.00
CA MET A 1 -5.72 -8.34 -3.40
C MET A 1 -4.52 -8.56 -4.32
N ASN A 2 -4.71 -8.93 -5.58
CA ASN A 2 -3.61 -9.09 -6.54
C ASN A 2 -3.83 -8.21 -7.78
N LEU A 3 -2.81 -7.45 -8.18
CA LEU A 3 -2.88 -6.53 -9.32
C LEU A 3 -2.97 -7.24 -10.67
N ASN A 4 -2.62 -8.53 -10.74
CA ASN A 4 -2.74 -9.34 -11.95
C ASN A 4 -4.17 -9.88 -12.18
N ASN A 5 -5.05 -9.80 -11.17
CA ASN A 5 -6.38 -10.43 -11.19
C ASN A 5 -7.52 -9.40 -11.21
N GLN A 6 -7.39 -8.32 -11.97
CA GLN A 6 -8.39 -7.24 -12.06
C GLN A 6 -8.78 -6.69 -10.67
N PRO A 7 -7.86 -5.99 -9.98
CA PRO A 7 -8.10 -5.51 -8.62
C PRO A 7 -9.25 -4.51 -8.57
N THR A 8 -10.07 -4.59 -7.53
CA THR A 8 -11.26 -3.73 -7.36
C THR A 8 -11.12 -2.76 -6.19
N ILE A 9 -11.83 -1.62 -6.26
CA ILE A 9 -11.88 -0.63 -5.17
C ILE A 9 -12.39 -1.28 -3.89
N ASP A 10 -13.39 -2.16 -3.98
CA ASP A 10 -13.98 -2.82 -2.81
C ASP A 10 -13.00 -3.77 -2.11
N GLU A 11 -12.13 -4.46 -2.85
CA GLU A 11 -11.08 -5.28 -2.26
C GLU A 11 -10.07 -4.44 -1.50
N LEU A 12 -9.62 -3.33 -2.10
CA LEU A 12 -8.69 -2.42 -1.44
C LEU A 12 -9.34 -1.77 -0.22
N ALA A 13 -10.59 -1.32 -0.33
CA ALA A 13 -11.37 -0.78 0.78
C ALA A 13 -11.50 -1.78 1.93
N ARG A 14 -11.76 -3.07 1.64
CA ARG A 14 -11.78 -4.12 2.66
C ARG A 14 -10.44 -4.28 3.37
N MET A 15 -9.33 -4.20 2.63
CA MET A 15 -7.99 -4.22 3.23
C MET A 15 -7.82 -3.00 4.15
N PHE A 16 -8.14 -1.80 3.71
CA PHE A 16 -8.04 -0.58 4.53
C PHE A 16 -8.92 -0.66 5.79
N ALA A 17 -10.15 -1.17 5.67
CA ALA A 17 -11.10 -1.30 6.77
C ALA A 17 -10.67 -2.29 7.87
N ALA A 18 -9.83 -3.28 7.51
CA ALA A 18 -9.31 -4.26 8.46
C ALA A 18 -8.30 -3.67 9.45
N HIS A 19 -7.70 -2.52 9.13
CA HIS A 19 -6.69 -1.86 9.96
C HIS A 19 -7.26 -0.72 10.79
N LYS A 20 -6.58 -0.39 11.89
CA LYS A 20 -6.97 0.70 12.79
C LYS A 20 -5.91 1.78 12.80
N ASP A 21 -6.22 2.89 12.13
CA ASP A 21 -5.32 4.03 11.93
C ASP A 21 -4.76 4.63 13.24
N SER A 22 -5.46 4.47 14.36
CA SER A 22 -5.05 5.06 15.63
C SER A 22 -4.01 4.24 16.42
N HIS A 23 -3.71 2.99 16.02
CA HIS A 23 -2.84 2.09 16.81
C HIS A 23 -1.41 2.10 16.27
N ASP A 24 -1.25 1.80 14.99
CA ASP A 24 0.04 1.58 14.36
C ASP A 24 0.22 2.44 13.11
N SER A 25 1.47 2.56 12.65
CA SER A 25 1.72 3.05 11.29
C SER A 25 1.51 1.90 10.31
N HIS A 26 1.18 2.21 9.07
CA HIS A 26 0.88 1.20 8.06
C HIS A 26 1.76 1.43 6.84
N ILE A 27 2.14 0.35 6.17
CA ILE A 27 2.81 0.45 4.88
C ILE A 27 2.09 -0.40 3.87
N LEU A 28 1.74 0.24 2.76
CA LEU A 28 1.11 -0.39 1.61
C LEU A 28 2.20 -0.78 0.63
N TRP A 29 2.23 -2.04 0.21
CA TRP A 29 3.30 -2.52 -0.66
C TRP A 29 2.85 -3.63 -1.61
N ILE A 30 3.60 -3.79 -2.69
CA ILE A 30 3.37 -4.76 -3.75
C ILE A 30 4.51 -5.77 -3.73
N ALA A 31 4.16 -7.05 -3.64
CA ALA A 31 5.08 -8.17 -3.76
C ALA A 31 5.43 -8.46 -5.23
N GLU A 32 6.49 -9.23 -5.46
CA GLU A 32 6.89 -9.67 -6.81
C GLU A 32 5.81 -10.47 -7.55
N SER A 33 4.91 -11.11 -6.81
CA SER A 33 3.74 -11.80 -7.37
C SER A 33 2.60 -10.85 -7.81
N GLY A 34 2.75 -9.53 -7.65
CA GLY A 34 1.69 -8.54 -7.82
C GLY A 34 0.68 -8.51 -6.66
N GLN A 35 0.93 -9.26 -5.58
CA GLN A 35 0.09 -9.25 -4.39
C GLN A 35 0.26 -7.93 -3.63
N VAL A 36 -0.85 -7.27 -3.28
CA VAL A 36 -0.85 -6.06 -2.46
C VAL A 36 -1.07 -6.44 -1.00
N HIS A 37 -0.27 -5.84 -0.13
CA HIS A 37 -0.25 -6.06 1.30
C HIS A 37 -0.32 -4.73 2.06
N ILE A 38 -0.87 -4.78 3.27
CA ILE A 38 -0.84 -3.70 4.26
C ILE A 38 -0.25 -4.29 5.53
N ASP A 39 0.97 -3.87 5.87
CA ASP A 39 1.62 -4.33 7.09
C ASP A 39 1.56 -3.23 8.15
N CYS A 40 1.27 -3.63 9.39
CA CYS A 40 1.38 -2.76 10.56
C CYS A 40 2.84 -2.66 10.98
N LEU A 41 3.29 -1.44 11.21
CA LEU A 41 4.63 -1.11 11.63
C LEU A 41 4.61 -0.50 13.02
N SER A 42 5.54 -0.97 13.85
CA SER A 42 5.81 -0.37 15.16
C SER A 42 6.03 1.13 15.02
N PRO A 43 5.62 1.95 16.00
CA PRO A 43 5.84 3.41 15.97
C PRO A 43 7.30 3.83 15.77
N HIS A 44 8.26 2.95 16.09
CA HIS A 44 9.69 3.17 15.96
C HIS A 44 10.32 2.53 14.71
N ALA A 45 9.54 1.81 13.90
CA ALA A 45 10.06 1.17 12.70
C ALA A 45 10.43 2.22 11.64
N HIS A 46 11.57 2.02 11.01
CA HIS A 46 12.03 2.86 9.90
C HIS A 46 11.70 2.21 8.55
N GLU A 47 11.36 3.04 7.55
CA GLU A 47 11.02 2.54 6.20
C GLU A 47 12.19 1.74 5.58
N ALA A 48 13.43 2.15 5.82
CA ALA A 48 14.62 1.45 5.33
C ALA A 48 14.77 0.04 5.93
N GLU A 49 14.39 -0.14 7.21
CA GLU A 49 14.40 -1.46 7.85
C GLU A 49 13.31 -2.37 7.26
N PHE A 50 12.18 -1.80 6.83
CA PHE A 50 11.13 -2.56 6.16
C PHE A 50 11.59 -3.10 4.80
N GLU A 51 12.26 -2.26 4.00
CA GLU A 51 12.82 -2.65 2.70
C GLU A 51 13.86 -3.77 2.84
N LEU A 52 14.78 -3.66 3.81
CA LEU A 52 15.83 -4.66 4.05
C LEU A 52 15.27 -6.04 4.44
N ASN A 53 14.12 -6.07 5.13
CA ASN A 53 13.52 -7.30 5.63
C ASN A 53 12.56 -7.99 4.64
N LYS A 54 12.20 -7.34 3.52
CA LYS A 54 11.21 -7.85 2.57
C LYS A 54 11.86 -8.14 1.21
N ARG A 55 12.35 -9.37 1.04
CA ARG A 55 13.03 -9.82 -0.19
C ARG A 55 12.15 -9.77 -1.45
N ASP A 56 10.83 -9.88 -1.29
CA ASP A 56 9.89 -9.91 -2.42
C ASP A 56 9.27 -8.53 -2.70
N LEU A 57 9.77 -7.46 -2.08
CA LEU A 57 9.24 -6.12 -2.24
C LEU A 57 9.55 -5.58 -3.65
N ARG A 58 8.53 -5.17 -4.40
CA ARG A 58 8.71 -4.49 -5.70
C ARG A 58 8.39 -3.01 -5.66
N ALA A 59 7.39 -2.65 -4.88
CA ALA A 59 7.09 -1.25 -4.61
C ALA A 59 6.38 -1.08 -3.29
N ARG A 60 6.48 0.12 -2.75
CA ARG A 60 5.73 0.53 -1.57
C ARG A 60 5.29 1.96 -1.69
N LEU A 61 4.19 2.27 -1.02
CA LEU A 61 3.82 3.65 -0.76
C LEU A 61 4.63 4.19 0.42
N LYS A 62 4.67 5.52 0.52
CA LYS A 62 5.10 6.21 1.73
C LYS A 62 4.35 5.66 2.96
N MET A 63 5.05 5.57 4.09
CA MET A 63 4.44 5.11 5.34
C MET A 63 3.23 5.97 5.72
N TYR A 64 2.11 5.31 5.97
CA TYR A 64 0.90 5.89 6.55
C TYR A 64 1.08 5.97 8.05
N ARG A 65 1.50 7.15 8.53
CA ARG A 65 1.67 7.41 9.96
C ARG A 65 0.32 7.34 10.66
N ARG A 66 0.31 6.77 11.87
CA ARG A 66 -0.89 6.64 12.69
C ARG A 66 -1.62 7.98 12.88
N GLY A 67 -2.95 7.93 12.91
CA GLY A 67 -3.82 9.06 13.19
C GLY A 67 -3.97 10.06 12.03
N GLN A 68 -3.45 9.75 10.84
CA GLN A 68 -3.57 10.63 9.66
C GLN A 68 -4.77 10.29 8.77
N GLY A 69 -5.53 9.25 9.13
CA GLY A 69 -6.77 8.88 8.43
C GLY A 69 -6.54 8.14 7.12
N TYR A 70 -5.36 7.55 6.92
CA TYR A 70 -5.06 6.81 5.69
C TYR A 70 -5.64 5.41 5.68
N VAL A 71 -5.90 4.79 6.84
CA VAL A 71 -6.51 3.46 6.92
C VAL A 71 -7.74 3.45 7.83
N GLY A 72 -8.40 2.31 7.94
CA GLY A 72 -9.60 2.11 8.73
C GLY A 72 -10.90 2.43 7.99
N LYS A 73 -12.02 2.21 8.69
CA LYS A 73 -13.38 2.25 8.10
C LYS A 73 -13.70 3.57 7.40
N LYS A 74 -13.18 4.70 7.90
CA LYS A 74 -13.38 6.02 7.30
C LYS A 74 -12.66 6.13 5.95
N ALA A 75 -11.37 5.76 5.90
CA ALA A 75 -10.59 5.77 4.67
C ALA A 75 -11.15 4.77 3.66
N ALA A 76 -11.57 3.59 4.11
CA ALA A 76 -12.19 2.57 3.28
C ALA A 76 -13.53 2.99 2.66
N ALA A 77 -14.28 3.87 3.32
CA ALA A 77 -15.54 4.40 2.80
C ALA A 77 -15.34 5.53 1.78
N ASP A 78 -14.16 6.15 1.75
CA ASP A 78 -13.79 7.17 0.77
C ASP A 78 -13.37 6.51 -0.54
N LYS A 79 -14.35 6.29 -1.43
CA LYS A 79 -14.14 5.65 -2.72
C LYS A 79 -13.22 6.44 -3.64
N ASP A 80 -13.19 7.77 -3.51
CA ASP A 80 -12.31 8.61 -4.33
C ASP A 80 -10.86 8.46 -3.89
N PHE A 81 -10.61 8.45 -2.59
CA PHE A 81 -9.29 8.18 -2.03
C PHE A 81 -8.82 6.75 -2.38
N VAL A 82 -9.63 5.73 -2.10
CA VAL A 82 -9.28 4.33 -2.40
C VAL A 82 -9.10 4.13 -3.90
N GLY A 83 -9.91 4.77 -4.73
CA GLY A 83 -9.79 4.77 -6.19
C GLY A 83 -8.46 5.35 -6.66
N ARG A 84 -8.03 6.51 -6.13
CA ARG A 84 -6.71 7.09 -6.43
C ARG A 84 -5.57 6.18 -6.02
N VAL A 85 -5.64 5.57 -4.83
CA VAL A 85 -4.62 4.61 -4.37
C VAL A 85 -4.56 3.41 -5.31
N LEU A 86 -5.70 2.84 -5.69
CA LEU A 86 -5.77 1.69 -6.61
C LEU A 86 -5.20 2.03 -7.99
N ALA A 87 -5.56 3.19 -8.55
CA ALA A 87 -5.03 3.66 -9.83
C ALA A 87 -3.50 3.82 -9.76
N THR A 88 -3.00 4.43 -8.67
CA THR A 88 -1.56 4.59 -8.42
C THR A 88 -0.84 3.25 -8.36
N LEU A 89 -1.36 2.29 -7.57
CA LEU A 89 -0.78 0.94 -7.46
C LEU A 89 -0.75 0.23 -8.82
N THR A 90 -1.82 0.34 -9.60
CA THR A 90 -1.94 -0.33 -10.89
C THR A 90 -0.97 0.26 -11.91
N GLN A 91 -0.87 1.59 -11.97
CA GLN A 91 0.05 2.29 -12.85
C GLN A 91 1.51 1.99 -12.50
N GLU A 92 1.85 2.05 -11.21
CA GLU A 92 3.21 1.75 -10.75
C GLU A 92 3.58 0.29 -10.99
N TRP A 93 2.64 -0.64 -10.81
CA TRP A 93 2.87 -2.05 -11.15
C TRP A 93 3.19 -2.27 -12.62
N GLN A 94 2.49 -1.58 -13.53
CA GLN A 94 2.80 -1.62 -14.96
C GLN A 94 4.20 -1.03 -15.26
N ASN A 95 4.56 0.08 -14.62
CA ASN A 95 5.87 0.70 -14.76
C ASN A 95 7.01 -0.20 -14.25
N LEU A 96 6.78 -0.92 -13.16
CA LEU A 96 7.74 -1.82 -12.51
C LEU A 96 8.08 -3.05 -13.35
N GLN A 97 7.21 -3.49 -14.25
CA GLN A 97 7.56 -4.60 -15.17
C GLN A 97 8.78 -4.26 -16.05
N SER A 98 9.04 -2.97 -16.25
CA SER A 98 10.18 -2.48 -17.03
C SER A 98 11.42 -2.14 -16.19
N ARG A 99 11.38 -2.30 -14.85
CA ARG A 99 12.45 -1.84 -13.94
C ARG A 99 12.83 -2.89 -12.88
N PRO A 100 14.14 -3.08 -12.60
CA PRO A 100 14.60 -4.06 -11.62
C PRO A 100 14.53 -3.57 -10.16
N ASP A 101 14.53 -2.25 -9.92
CA ASP A 101 14.64 -1.69 -8.57
C ASP A 101 13.29 -1.50 -7.86
N VAL A 102 13.32 -1.45 -6.52
CA VAL A 102 12.16 -1.15 -5.67
C VAL A 102 11.70 0.30 -5.91
N SER A 103 10.43 0.50 -6.28
CA SER A 103 9.84 1.84 -6.43
C SER A 103 9.20 2.33 -5.13
N VAL A 104 9.57 3.53 -4.68
CA VAL A 104 8.90 4.23 -3.57
C VAL A 104 7.91 5.23 -4.14
N ILE A 105 6.64 5.00 -3.86
CA ILE A 105 5.51 5.78 -4.37
C ILE A 105 5.17 6.86 -3.32
N ASP A 106 5.58 8.11 -3.60
CA ASP A 106 5.41 9.24 -2.70
C ASP A 106 4.18 10.12 -3.00
N ARG A 107 3.58 9.93 -4.19
CA ARG A 107 2.46 10.72 -4.70
C ARG A 107 1.42 9.82 -5.36
N TYR A 108 0.16 10.20 -5.18
CA TYR A 108 -0.95 9.63 -5.91
C TYR A 108 -1.06 10.30 -7.28
N CYS A 109 -1.45 9.54 -8.30
CA CYS A 109 -1.81 10.07 -9.60
C CYS A 109 -3.25 10.60 -9.67
#